data_AF-A0A496UQA9-F1
#
_entry.id   AF-A0A496UQA9-F1
#
_cell.length_a   1.000
_cell.length_b   1.000
_cell.length_c   1.000
_cell.angle_alpha   90.00
_cell.angle_beta   90.00
_cell.angle_gamma   90.00
#
_symmetry.space_group_name_H-M   'P 1'
#
loop_
_entity.id
_entity.type
_entity.pdbx_description
1 polymer ?
#
loop_
_entity_poly.entity_id
_entity_poly.type
_entity_poly.pdbx_seq_one_letter_code
_entity_poly.pdbx_strand_id
1 'polypeptide(L)'
;QAALQDQTRTVRLPANRSREARRIMTEERQQEQRHMGPVTDEALAEAVDVDAHNVARIRAANRPNVPLDVPVQPEGPTLAETLADDDAVQVAEAVATDSMVQELNQALSGLDPRERHIIAHYYGLLDAPTMSLEAIGGVLELSRERVRQIRNRAFSKLRACASGPRLAEYLG
;
A
#
# COMPACT_ATOMS: atom_id res chain seq x y z
N GLN A 1 21.31 -31.90 18.42
CA GLN A 1 21.42 -30.50 18.88
C GLN A 1 20.91 -29.45 17.88
N ALA A 2 20.39 -29.81 16.69
CA ALA A 2 19.83 -28.85 15.73
C ALA A 2 18.46 -28.26 16.13
N ALA A 3 17.70 -28.93 17.01
CA ALA A 3 16.34 -28.53 17.38
C ALA A 3 16.26 -27.30 18.31
N LEU A 4 17.29 -27.00 19.09
CA LEU A 4 17.28 -25.87 20.04
C LEU A 4 17.54 -24.51 19.36
N GLN A 5 18.15 -24.49 18.18
CA GLN A 5 18.53 -23.26 17.50
C GLN A 5 17.41 -22.69 16.60
N ASP A 6 16.39 -23.49 16.31
CA ASP A 6 15.26 -23.11 15.45
C ASP A 6 14.13 -22.40 16.22
N GLN A 7 14.18 -22.34 17.57
CA GLN A 7 13.05 -21.92 18.42
C GLN A 7 13.20 -20.52 19.06
N THR A 8 14.34 -19.83 18.91
CA THR A 8 14.57 -18.55 19.61
C THR A 8 14.36 -17.31 18.75
N ARG A 9 14.01 -17.44 17.47
CA ARG A 9 13.86 -16.33 16.53
C ARG A 9 12.42 -16.17 16.05
N THR A 10 11.93 -14.94 16.08
CA THR A 10 10.60 -14.58 15.55
C THR A 10 10.48 -14.84 14.05
N VAL A 11 11.57 -14.68 13.30
CA VAL A 11 11.63 -14.98 11.85
C VAL A 11 12.62 -16.11 11.59
N ARG A 12 12.13 -17.19 10.97
CA ARG A 12 12.93 -18.37 10.67
C ARG A 12 13.80 -18.14 9.43
N LEU A 13 15.11 -18.35 9.57
CA LEU A 13 16.05 -18.36 8.45
C LEU A 13 16.33 -19.81 7.99
N PRO A 14 16.48 -20.06 6.68
CA PRO A 14 16.91 -21.36 6.17
C PRO A 14 18.24 -21.83 6.78
N ALA A 15 18.40 -23.15 6.96
CA ALA A 15 19.54 -23.74 7.68
C ALA A 15 20.91 -23.45 7.02
N ASN A 16 20.96 -23.26 5.71
CA ASN A 16 22.20 -22.85 5.01
C ASN A 16 22.58 -21.41 5.38
N ARG A 17 21.61 -20.48 5.37
CA ARG A 17 21.83 -19.06 5.70
C ARG A 17 22.17 -18.85 7.17
N SER A 18 21.61 -19.64 8.09
CA SER A 18 21.94 -19.54 9.52
C SER A 18 23.36 -20.04 9.84
N ARG A 19 23.85 -21.06 9.13
CA ARG A 19 25.25 -21.51 9.24
C ARG A 19 26.22 -20.45 8.71
N GLU A 20 25.91 -19.89 7.55
CA GLU A 20 26.70 -18.83 6.91
C GLU A 20 26.78 -17.58 7.80
N ALA A 21 25.65 -17.17 8.37
CA ALA A 21 25.58 -16.05 9.31
C ALA A 21 26.46 -16.25 10.56
N ARG A 22 26.52 -17.47 11.11
CA ARG A 22 27.41 -17.77 12.26
C ARG A 22 28.88 -17.73 11.89
N ARG A 23 29.23 -18.18 10.68
CA ARG A 23 30.60 -18.12 10.19
C ARG A 23 31.03 -16.65 10.07
N ILE A 24 30.20 -15.81 9.47
CA ILE A 24 30.44 -14.36 9.38
C ILE A 24 30.59 -13.72 10.76
N MET A 25 29.66 -13.96 11.70
CA MET A 25 29.74 -13.42 13.07
C MET A 25 30.99 -13.88 13.85
N THR A 26 31.49 -15.09 13.55
CA THR A 26 32.67 -15.63 14.19
C THR A 26 33.94 -14.96 13.68
N GLU A 27 34.04 -14.78 12.36
CA GLU A 27 35.15 -14.07 11.73
C GLU A 27 35.16 -12.58 12.09
N GLU A 28 34.00 -11.94 12.12
CA GLU A 28 33.83 -10.53 12.54
C GLU A 28 34.40 -10.30 13.94
N ARG A 29 34.01 -11.12 14.93
CA ARG A 29 34.55 -11.04 16.29
C ARG A 29 36.06 -11.28 16.35
N GLN A 30 36.58 -12.22 15.56
CA GLN A 30 38.02 -12.49 15.53
C GLN A 30 38.81 -11.32 14.95
N GLN A 31 38.30 -10.71 13.88
CA GLN A 31 38.94 -9.55 13.26
C GLN A 31 38.81 -8.29 14.12
N GLU A 32 37.66 -8.05 14.75
CA GLU A 32 37.48 -6.96 15.72
C GLU A 32 38.49 -7.05 16.87
N GLN A 33 38.74 -8.26 17.38
CA GLN A 33 39.74 -8.49 18.44
C GLN A 33 41.17 -8.26 17.97
N ARG A 34 41.50 -8.64 16.72
CA ARG A 34 42.85 -8.47 16.15
C ARG A 34 43.14 -7.03 15.77
N HIS A 35 42.17 -6.31 15.23
CA HIS A 35 42.33 -4.98 14.64
C HIS A 35 41.83 -3.84 15.55
N MET A 36 41.21 -4.16 16.70
CA MET A 36 40.65 -3.20 17.65
C MET A 36 39.77 -2.13 16.98
N GLY A 37 38.95 -2.54 16.01
CA GLY A 37 38.12 -1.64 15.23
C GLY A 37 37.02 -2.36 14.45
N PRO A 38 36.05 -1.62 13.88
CA PRO A 38 34.97 -2.20 13.10
C PRO A 38 35.49 -2.82 11.81
N VAL A 39 34.93 -3.96 11.42
CA VAL A 39 35.36 -4.75 10.25
C VAL A 39 34.42 -4.45 9.09
N THR A 40 34.99 -4.21 7.90
CA THR A 40 34.20 -3.95 6.68
C THR A 40 33.69 -5.24 6.04
N ASP A 41 32.66 -5.12 5.20
CA ASP A 41 32.00 -6.27 4.57
C ASP A 41 32.92 -6.93 3.54
N GLU A 42 33.80 -6.14 2.92
CA GLU A 42 34.83 -6.60 1.99
C GLU A 42 35.89 -7.46 2.71
N ALA A 43 36.32 -7.06 3.90
CA ALA A 43 37.29 -7.83 4.69
C ALA A 43 36.70 -9.15 5.20
N LEU A 44 35.40 -9.18 5.51
CA LEU A 44 34.68 -10.39 5.89
C LEU A 44 34.41 -11.30 4.68
N ALA A 45 34.10 -10.71 3.53
CA ALA A 45 33.93 -11.42 2.27
C ALA A 45 35.19 -12.20 1.89
N GLU A 46 36.35 -11.56 1.98
CA GLU A 46 37.65 -12.17 1.70
C GLU A 46 37.98 -13.30 2.68
N ALA A 47 37.69 -13.13 3.97
CA ALA A 47 37.96 -14.15 4.99
C ALA A 47 37.01 -15.37 4.92
N VAL A 48 35.77 -15.16 4.51
CA VAL A 48 34.73 -16.20 4.48
C VAL A 48 34.59 -16.85 3.10
N ASP A 49 35.27 -16.34 2.07
CA ASP A 49 35.15 -16.74 0.67
C ASP A 49 33.69 -16.63 0.17
N VAL A 50 33.09 -15.48 0.44
CA VAL A 50 31.70 -15.15 0.07
C VAL A 50 31.68 -13.72 -0.45
N ASP A 51 30.85 -13.45 -1.46
CA ASP A 51 30.70 -12.11 -2.02
C ASP A 51 30.21 -11.07 -0.99
N ALA A 52 30.77 -9.86 -1.01
CA ALA A 52 30.44 -8.78 -0.06
C ALA A 52 28.95 -8.41 -0.06
N HIS A 53 28.28 -8.49 -1.22
CA HIS A 53 26.83 -8.28 -1.30
C HIS A 53 26.07 -9.38 -0.54
N ASN A 54 26.53 -10.63 -0.61
CA ASN A 54 25.94 -11.72 0.16
C ASN A 54 26.21 -11.57 1.66
N VAL A 55 27.40 -11.11 2.08
CA VAL A 55 27.70 -10.78 3.48
C VAL A 55 26.74 -9.71 3.99
N ALA A 56 26.56 -8.60 3.26
CA ALA A 56 25.64 -7.53 3.62
C ALA A 56 24.19 -8.03 3.76
N ARG A 57 23.72 -8.85 2.80
CA ARG A 57 22.38 -9.45 2.83
C ARG A 57 22.18 -10.38 4.01
N ILE A 58 23.17 -11.22 4.32
CA ILE A 58 23.09 -12.15 5.44
C ILE A 58 23.11 -11.38 6.76
N ARG A 59 23.94 -10.34 6.88
CA ARG A 59 23.96 -9.48 8.07
C ARG A 59 22.62 -8.77 8.26
N ALA A 60 22.04 -8.21 7.19
CA ALA A 60 20.73 -7.57 7.24
C ALA A 60 19.63 -8.55 7.69
N ALA A 61 19.60 -9.75 7.11
CA ALA A 61 18.63 -10.80 7.47
C ALA A 61 18.84 -11.37 8.88
N ASN A 62 20.03 -11.19 9.45
CA ASN A 62 20.41 -11.73 10.76
C ASN A 62 20.39 -10.67 11.87
N ARG A 63 19.90 -9.45 11.59
CA ARG A 63 19.70 -8.41 12.61
C ARG A 63 18.72 -8.92 13.69
N PRO A 64 18.99 -8.65 14.98
CA PRO A 64 18.06 -8.99 16.05
C PRO A 64 16.79 -8.16 15.91
N ASN A 65 15.65 -8.76 16.26
CA ASN A 65 14.39 -8.04 16.35
C ASN A 65 14.44 -7.09 17.56
N VAL A 66 13.91 -5.89 17.38
CA VAL A 66 13.75 -4.91 18.46
C VAL A 66 12.29 -4.98 18.94
N PRO A 67 12.02 -5.09 20.24
CA PRO A 67 10.66 -5.04 20.76
C PRO A 67 10.02 -3.68 20.46
N LEU A 68 8.75 -3.69 20.06
CA LEU A 68 8.01 -2.46 19.77
C LEU A 68 7.61 -1.69 21.04
N ASP A 69 7.44 -2.38 22.17
CA ASP A 69 6.97 -1.81 23.44
C ASP A 69 8.09 -1.17 24.27
N VAL A 70 9.32 -1.15 23.77
CA VAL A 70 10.46 -0.53 24.46
C VAL A 70 10.53 0.95 24.09
N PRO A 71 10.61 1.86 25.07
CA PRO A 71 10.73 3.29 24.80
C PRO A 71 12.08 3.59 24.16
N VAL A 72 12.08 4.41 23.10
CA VAL A 72 13.31 4.77 22.36
C VAL A 72 14.23 5.66 23.22
N GLN A 73 13.65 6.40 24.16
CA GLN A 73 14.32 7.23 25.16
C GLN A 73 13.72 6.98 26.55
N PRO A 74 14.44 7.21 27.66
CA PRO A 74 14.00 6.85 29.02
C PRO A 74 12.61 7.35 29.42
N GLU A 75 12.15 8.46 28.85
CA GLU A 75 10.85 9.10 29.09
C GLU A 75 10.14 9.43 27.75
N GLY A 76 10.42 8.65 26.70
CA GLY A 76 9.92 8.87 25.34
C GLY A 76 8.87 7.86 24.90
N PRO A 77 8.22 8.10 23.75
CA PRO A 77 7.27 7.15 23.17
C PRO A 77 7.96 5.81 22.86
N THR A 78 7.17 4.76 22.93
CA THR A 78 7.54 3.42 22.47
C THR A 78 7.81 3.42 20.97
N LEU A 79 8.59 2.45 20.50
CA LEU A 79 8.80 2.30 19.06
C LEU A 79 7.46 2.11 18.32
N ALA A 80 6.51 1.37 18.93
CA ALA A 80 5.14 1.21 18.43
C ALA A 80 4.42 2.55 18.20
N GLU A 81 4.49 3.48 19.16
CA GLU A 81 3.81 4.78 19.10
C GLU A 81 4.44 5.75 18.10
N THR A 82 5.71 5.53 17.73
CA THR A 82 6.41 6.34 16.72
C THR A 82 6.23 5.83 15.29
N LEU A 83 5.76 4.60 15.11
CA LEU A 83 5.51 4.06 13.78
C LEU A 83 4.30 4.76 13.18
N ALA A 84 4.52 5.48 12.07
CA ALA A 84 3.44 5.98 11.26
C ALA A 84 2.69 4.80 10.64
N ASP A 85 1.36 4.84 10.70
CA ASP A 85 0.51 3.92 9.98
C ASP A 85 0.31 4.47 8.56
N ASP A 86 1.07 3.91 7.61
CA ASP A 86 0.98 4.29 6.20
C ASP A 86 -0.36 3.85 5.56
N ASP A 87 -1.09 2.91 6.19
CA ASP A 87 -2.39 2.42 5.73
C ASP A 87 -3.56 3.15 6.42
N ALA A 88 -3.29 4.02 7.40
CA ALA A 88 -4.32 4.81 8.04
C ALA A 88 -4.86 5.85 7.05
N VAL A 89 -6.10 5.64 6.59
CA VAL A 89 -6.84 6.66 5.84
C VAL A 89 -6.82 7.94 6.66
N GLN A 90 -6.17 8.97 6.14
CA GLN A 90 -6.10 10.24 6.83
C GLN A 90 -7.53 10.77 6.97
N VAL A 91 -7.93 11.16 8.18
CA VAL A 91 -9.30 11.66 8.44
C VAL A 91 -9.70 12.77 7.46
N ALA A 92 -8.73 13.59 7.03
CA ALA A 92 -8.92 14.61 5.99
C ALA A 92 -9.33 14.02 4.63
N GLU A 93 -8.71 12.92 4.19
CA GLU A 93 -9.05 12.24 2.93
C GLU A 93 -10.43 11.59 2.98
N ALA A 94 -10.79 11.01 4.13
CA ALA A 94 -12.13 10.44 4.34
C ALA A 94 -13.21 11.53 4.25
N VAL A 95 -12.99 12.69 4.88
CA VAL A 95 -13.93 13.83 4.83
C VAL A 95 -14.03 14.42 3.43
N ALA A 96 -12.90 14.54 2.72
CA ALA A 96 -12.89 15.00 1.33
C ALA A 96 -13.65 14.04 0.41
N THR A 97 -13.48 12.73 0.61
CA THR A 97 -14.20 11.70 -0.15
C THR A 97 -15.70 11.75 0.12
N ASP A 98 -16.13 11.88 1.38
CA ASP A 98 -17.55 12.00 1.71
C ASP A 98 -18.17 13.26 1.08
N SER A 99 -17.46 14.39 1.14
CA SER A 99 -17.89 15.65 0.51
C SER A 99 -18.05 15.49 -1.01
N MET A 100 -17.07 14.84 -1.66
CA MET A 100 -17.12 14.53 -3.10
C MET A 100 -18.33 13.66 -3.45
N VAL A 101 -18.63 12.63 -2.65
CA VAL A 101 -19.78 11.74 -2.85
C VAL A 101 -21.09 12.50 -2.70
N GLN A 102 -21.21 13.38 -1.71
CA GLN A 102 -22.39 14.22 -1.52
C GLN A 102 -22.63 15.15 -2.71
N GLU A 103 -21.58 15.79 -3.22
CA GLU A 103 -21.68 16.65 -4.40
C GLU A 103 -22.03 15.88 -5.68
N LEU A 104 -21.46 14.69 -5.85
CA LEU A 104 -21.80 13.80 -6.95
C LEU A 104 -23.29 13.41 -6.90
N ASN A 105 -23.79 13.04 -5.73
CA ASN A 105 -25.19 12.72 -5.52
C ASN A 105 -26.10 13.92 -5.84
N GLN A 106 -25.69 15.12 -5.46
CA GLN A 106 -26.42 16.35 -5.79
C GLN A 106 -26.43 16.59 -7.32
N ALA A 107 -25.31 16.40 -8.00
CA ALA A 107 -25.23 16.56 -9.45
C ALA A 107 -26.11 15.52 -10.19
N LEU A 108 -26.07 14.26 -9.74
CA LEU A 108 -26.92 13.19 -10.28
C LEU A 108 -28.41 13.43 -10.01
N SER A 109 -28.76 14.11 -8.91
CA SER A 109 -30.15 14.46 -8.58
C SER A 109 -30.83 15.35 -9.63
N GLY A 110 -30.04 16.15 -10.38
CA GLY A 110 -30.52 17.00 -11.47
C GLY A 110 -30.72 16.29 -12.81
N LEU A 111 -30.32 15.02 -12.92
CA LEU A 111 -30.55 14.21 -14.11
C LEU A 111 -31.94 13.56 -14.10
N ASP A 112 -32.50 13.38 -15.29
CA ASP A 112 -33.73 12.62 -15.47
C ASP A 112 -33.51 11.17 -15.00
N PRO A 113 -34.55 10.45 -14.48
CA PRO A 113 -34.39 9.10 -13.93
C PRO A 113 -33.69 8.12 -14.89
N ARG A 114 -34.00 8.21 -16.19
CA ARG A 114 -33.34 7.41 -17.23
C ARG A 114 -31.86 7.75 -17.42
N GLU A 115 -31.51 9.03 -17.40
CA GLU A 115 -30.12 9.49 -17.51
C GLU A 115 -29.31 9.06 -16.30
N ARG A 116 -29.88 9.23 -15.10
CA ARG A 116 -29.27 8.79 -13.83
C ARG A 116 -29.03 7.28 -13.83
N HIS A 117 -30.01 6.48 -14.26
CA HIS A 117 -29.86 5.03 -14.33
C HIS A 117 -28.72 4.62 -15.27
N ILE A 118 -28.65 5.21 -16.47
CA ILE A 118 -27.57 4.91 -17.43
C ILE A 118 -26.20 5.29 -16.86
N ILE A 119 -26.07 6.47 -16.25
CA ILE A 119 -24.79 6.93 -15.68
C ILE A 119 -24.38 6.10 -14.46
N ALA A 120 -25.31 5.81 -13.55
CA ALA A 120 -25.05 5.01 -12.36
C ALA A 120 -24.57 3.60 -12.72
N HIS A 121 -25.27 2.89 -13.60
CA HIS A 121 -24.87 1.56 -14.02
C HIS A 121 -23.63 1.55 -14.92
N TYR A 122 -23.37 2.57 -15.72
CA TYR A 122 -22.17 2.56 -16.56
C TYR A 122 -20.89 2.79 -15.75
N TYR A 123 -20.93 3.62 -14.71
CA TYR A 123 -19.77 3.96 -13.88
C TYR A 123 -19.72 3.26 -12.52
N GLY A 124 -20.77 2.52 -12.15
CA GLY A 124 -20.86 1.84 -10.86
C GLY A 124 -21.09 2.80 -9.69
N LEU A 125 -21.94 3.81 -9.89
CA LEU A 125 -22.26 4.82 -8.86
C LEU A 125 -23.54 4.42 -8.11
N LEU A 126 -23.76 4.98 -6.91
CA LEU A 126 -24.96 4.72 -6.10
C LEU A 126 -25.16 3.22 -5.77
N ASP A 127 -24.06 2.51 -5.48
CA ASP A 127 -24.04 1.07 -5.23
C ASP A 127 -24.57 0.22 -6.41
N ALA A 128 -24.67 0.79 -7.60
CA ALA A 128 -25.08 0.08 -8.80
C ALA A 128 -23.91 -0.75 -9.37
N PRO A 129 -24.13 -1.99 -9.84
CA PRO A 129 -23.10 -2.75 -10.53
C PRO A 129 -22.79 -2.11 -11.89
N THR A 130 -21.52 -2.21 -12.30
CA THR A 130 -21.08 -1.75 -13.62
C THR A 130 -21.68 -2.62 -14.74
N MET A 131 -22.22 -1.97 -15.77
CA MET A 131 -22.86 -2.61 -16.91
C MET A 131 -22.38 -2.01 -18.23
N SER A 132 -22.30 -2.86 -19.27
CA SER A 132 -22.00 -2.39 -20.63
C SER A 132 -23.17 -1.61 -21.21
N LEU A 133 -22.91 -0.74 -22.20
CA LEU A 133 -23.98 -0.02 -22.92
C LEU A 133 -25.01 -0.95 -23.57
N GLU A 134 -24.58 -2.15 -23.96
CA GLU A 134 -25.44 -3.16 -24.55
C GLU A 134 -26.35 -3.80 -23.49
N ALA A 135 -25.80 -4.15 -22.32
CA ALA A 135 -26.59 -4.67 -21.20
C ALA A 135 -27.60 -3.63 -20.68
N ILE A 136 -27.19 -2.37 -20.56
CA ILE A 136 -28.08 -1.25 -20.19
C ILE A 136 -29.16 -1.06 -21.27
N GLY A 137 -28.80 -1.19 -22.55
CA GLY A 137 -29.74 -1.13 -23.67
C GLY A 137 -30.79 -2.24 -23.61
N GLY A 138 -30.38 -3.46 -23.27
CA GLY A 138 -31.28 -4.58 -23.05
C GLY A 138 -32.30 -4.34 -21.95
N VAL A 139 -31.88 -3.76 -20.81
CA VAL A 139 -32.78 -3.44 -19.68
C VAL A 139 -33.75 -2.31 -20.02
N LEU A 140 -33.30 -1.32 -20.78
CA LEU A 140 -34.10 -0.13 -21.11
C LEU A 140 -34.87 -0.25 -22.43
N GLU A 141 -34.78 -1.39 -23.12
CA GLU A 141 -35.32 -1.62 -24.47
C GLU A 141 -34.84 -0.56 -25.49
N LEU A 142 -33.56 -0.19 -25.39
CA LEU A 142 -32.92 0.80 -26.25
C LEU A 142 -31.75 0.18 -27.01
N SER A 143 -31.50 0.69 -28.22
CA SER A 143 -30.26 0.34 -28.92
C SER A 143 -29.03 0.85 -28.17
N ARG A 144 -27.92 0.15 -28.29
CA ARG A 144 -26.61 0.57 -27.74
C ARG A 144 -26.27 2.02 -28.09
N GLU A 145 -26.52 2.42 -29.33
CA GLU A 145 -26.26 3.78 -29.80
C GLU A 145 -27.18 4.81 -29.12
N ARG A 146 -28.44 4.45 -28.87
CA ARG A 146 -29.36 5.32 -28.14
C ARG A 146 -28.92 5.51 -26.69
N VAL A 147 -28.47 4.46 -26.01
CA VAL A 147 -27.88 4.57 -24.65
C VAL A 147 -26.65 5.47 -24.66
N ARG A 148 -25.76 5.33 -25.66
CA ARG A 148 -24.58 6.19 -25.84
C ARG A 148 -24.98 7.67 -25.97
N GLN A 149 -25.99 7.99 -26.76
CA GLN A 149 -26.50 9.35 -26.93
C GLN A 149 -27.05 9.94 -25.62
N ILE A 150 -27.87 9.18 -24.90
CA ILE A 150 -28.44 9.63 -23.62
C ILE A 150 -27.33 9.85 -22.59
N ARG A 151 -26.35 8.95 -22.52
CA ARG A 151 -25.17 9.11 -21.65
C ARG A 151 -24.41 10.41 -21.96
N ASN A 152 -24.12 10.68 -23.23
CA ASN A 152 -23.40 11.89 -23.62
C ASN A 152 -24.21 13.16 -23.28
N ARG A 153 -25.53 13.13 -23.45
CA ARG A 153 -26.41 14.23 -23.06
C ARG A 153 -26.41 14.46 -21.55
N ALA A 154 -26.48 13.39 -20.77
CA ALA A 154 -26.38 13.44 -19.31
C ALA A 154 -25.04 14.06 -18.87
N PHE A 155 -23.93 13.68 -19.52
CA PHE A 155 -22.63 14.31 -19.28
C PHE A 155 -22.61 15.80 -19.59
N SER A 156 -23.19 16.22 -20.70
CA SER A 156 -23.30 17.65 -21.03
C SER A 156 -24.11 18.40 -19.97
N LYS A 157 -25.20 17.81 -19.46
CA LYS A 157 -26.00 18.38 -18.37
C LYS A 157 -25.20 18.48 -17.06
N LEU A 158 -24.48 17.42 -16.68
CA LEU A 158 -23.64 17.41 -15.47
C LEU A 158 -22.55 18.50 -15.53
N ARG A 159 -21.90 18.67 -16.68
CA ARG A 159 -20.88 19.72 -16.88
C ARG A 159 -21.47 21.14 -16.80
N ALA A 160 -22.70 21.33 -17.25
CA ALA A 160 -23.37 22.63 -17.22
C ALA A 160 -24.05 22.95 -15.88
N CYS A 161 -24.16 21.96 -14.99
CA CYS A 161 -24.75 22.15 -13.66
C CYS A 161 -23.79 22.92 -12.74
N ALA A 162 -24.34 23.62 -11.75
CA ALA A 162 -23.55 24.35 -10.75
C ALA A 162 -22.58 23.45 -9.96
N SER A 163 -22.85 22.14 -9.91
CA SER A 163 -21.97 21.13 -9.30
C SER A 163 -20.78 20.75 -10.18
N GLY A 164 -20.81 21.04 -11.49
CA GLY A 164 -19.72 20.71 -12.41
C GLY A 164 -18.38 21.35 -12.03
N PRO A 165 -18.33 22.67 -11.78
CA PRO A 165 -17.12 23.34 -11.30
C PRO A 165 -16.63 22.83 -9.94
N ARG A 166 -17.54 22.53 -9.01
CA ARG A 166 -17.16 22.02 -7.67
C ARG A 166 -16.59 20.62 -7.74
N LEU A 167 -17.18 19.74 -8.55
CA LEU A 167 -16.62 18.41 -8.84
C LEU A 167 -15.23 18.48 -9.49
N ALA A 168 -14.92 19.56 -10.23
CA ALA A 168 -13.61 19.76 -10.81
C ALA A 168 -12.53 20.15 -9.76
N GLU A 169 -12.92 20.72 -8.61
CA GLU A 169 -11.99 21.03 -7.52
C GLU A 169 -11.37 19.76 -6.90
N TYR A 170 -12.06 18.62 -7.01
CA TYR A 170 -11.56 17.32 -6.56
C TYR A 170 -10.56 16.66 -7.54
N LEU A 171 -10.28 17.26 -8.70
CA LEU A 171 -9.34 16.70 -9.69
C LEU A 171 -7.86 17.03 -9.42
N GLY A 172 -7.56 17.95 -8.49
CA GLY A 172 -6.18 18.35 -8.15
C GLY A 172 -5.56 19.31 -9.15
#